data_AF-A0AB34JQC3-F1
#
_entry.id   AF-A0AB34JQC3-F1
#
_cell.length_a   1.000
_cell.length_b   1.000
_cell.length_c   1.000
_cell.angle_alpha   90.00
_cell.angle_beta   90.00
_cell.angle_gamma   90.00
#
_symmetry.space_group_name_H-M   'P 1'
#
loop_
_entity.id
_entity.type
_entity.pdbx_description
1 polymer ?
#
loop_
_entity_poly.entity_id
_entity_poly.type
_entity_poly.pdbx_seq_one_letter_code
_entity_poly.pdbx_strand_id
1 'polypeptide(L)'
;MSDVEMSDEGEELPLPSVLPRAFKQTSDYLRHDDAGALPAGEPTECLAAAGLLRAEASPMRILFLDIDGVLAPRLNAGQIVRQCVDGVVALCQASGARIVLTTAWRLLPGKTEMFNTLLRRHHGFGPVYDVTPDLRDSVEQSSKLEASRFVQVPERSGLTAETALLALHRLGVHEEGAASAVKATFCDPDYDLHVYSEVMCEYSRQAFSPRSREGGDWSHDPCSSKFAQTRVHEVVKWLEAAAACGLNISDYVVIDDEDLLQTGMAPSKPVRRSINMERMPPGAKAMLSSSSCPDDDEGWMFAF
;
A
#
# COMPACT_ATOMS: atom_id res chain seq x y z
N MET A 1 -78.34 8.67 -2.85
CA MET A 1 -77.51 9.88 -2.70
C MET A 1 -76.84 9.77 -1.35
N SER A 2 -75.64 9.22 -1.34
CA SER A 2 -74.79 9.07 -0.17
C SER A 2 -73.37 9.12 -0.70
N ASP A 3 -72.82 10.33 -0.69
CA ASP A 3 -71.46 10.63 -1.08
C ASP A 3 -70.52 10.16 0.05
N VAL A 4 -69.56 9.31 -0.31
CA VAL A 4 -68.49 8.86 0.56
C VAL A 4 -67.23 9.58 0.11
N GLU A 5 -66.83 10.60 0.87
CA GLU A 5 -65.54 11.25 0.72
C GLU A 5 -64.45 10.34 1.29
N MET A 6 -63.50 9.92 0.44
CA MET A 6 -62.28 9.23 0.84
C MET A 6 -61.16 10.26 0.89
N SER A 7 -60.69 10.59 2.10
CA SER A 7 -59.50 11.40 2.33
C SER A 7 -58.24 10.55 2.22
N ASP A 8 -57.44 10.83 1.20
CA ASP A 8 -56.15 10.21 0.90
C ASP A 8 -55.03 11.05 1.55
N GLU A 9 -54.69 10.72 2.80
CA GLU A 9 -53.52 11.28 3.49
C GLU A 9 -52.35 10.29 3.37
N GLY A 10 -51.61 10.42 2.26
CA GLY A 10 -50.34 9.71 2.06
C GLY A 10 -49.22 10.32 2.90
N GLU A 11 -48.93 9.70 4.04
CA GLU A 11 -47.71 9.94 4.83
C GLU A 11 -46.48 9.47 4.03
N GLU A 12 -45.77 10.41 3.38
CA GLU A 12 -44.44 10.15 2.83
C GLU A 12 -43.43 9.96 3.97
N LEU A 13 -43.12 8.71 4.29
CA LEU A 13 -42.03 8.37 5.20
C LEU A 13 -40.68 8.77 4.55
N PRO A 14 -39.83 9.56 5.23
CA PRO A 14 -38.54 9.95 4.70
C PRO A 14 -37.65 8.72 4.51
N LEU A 15 -37.21 8.48 3.27
CA LEU A 15 -36.25 7.44 2.95
C LEU A 15 -34.97 7.67 3.76
N PRO A 16 -34.44 6.65 4.46
CA PRO A 16 -33.23 6.78 5.25
C PRO A 16 -32.07 7.22 4.35
N SER A 17 -31.41 8.31 4.70
CA SER A 17 -30.19 8.76 4.06
C SER A 17 -29.11 7.68 4.25
N VAL A 18 -28.88 6.89 3.20
CA VAL A 18 -27.77 5.95 3.15
C VAL A 18 -26.50 6.77 2.97
N LEU A 19 -25.93 7.23 4.09
CA LEU A 19 -24.57 7.75 4.09
C LEU A 19 -23.65 6.62 3.62
N PRO A 20 -22.69 6.89 2.71
CA PRO A 20 -21.72 5.89 2.30
C PRO A 20 -21.01 5.34 3.54
N ARG A 21 -21.14 4.03 3.77
CA ARG A 21 -20.42 3.36 4.86
C ARG A 21 -18.93 3.55 4.61
N ALA A 22 -18.27 4.30 5.49
CA ALA A 22 -16.82 4.31 5.54
C ALA A 22 -16.36 2.85 5.73
N PHE A 23 -15.72 2.30 4.71
CA PHE A 23 -15.14 0.96 4.78
C PHE A 23 -14.02 1.01 5.80
N LYS A 24 -14.22 0.29 6.90
CA LYS A 24 -13.21 0.13 7.95
C LYS A 24 -12.09 -0.74 7.42
N GLN A 25 -10.84 -0.50 7.85
CA GLN A 25 -9.74 -1.39 7.47
C GLN A 25 -10.02 -2.79 8.04
N THR A 26 -9.57 -3.86 7.38
CA THR A 26 -9.79 -5.24 7.84
C THR A 26 -9.28 -5.46 9.28
N SER A 27 -8.24 -4.74 9.69
CA SER A 27 -7.75 -4.69 11.07
C SER A 27 -8.76 -4.17 12.10
N ASP A 28 -9.72 -3.34 11.68
CA ASP A 28 -10.77 -2.83 12.57
C ASP A 28 -11.86 -3.89 12.83
N TYR A 29 -12.03 -4.86 11.92
CA TYR A 29 -12.99 -5.95 12.08
C TYR A 29 -12.46 -7.05 13.01
N LEU A 30 -11.14 -7.24 13.08
CA LEU A 30 -10.49 -8.27 13.90
C LEU A 30 -10.41 -7.93 15.41
N ARG A 31 -10.99 -6.80 15.84
CA ARG A 31 -11.12 -6.47 17.28
C ARG A 31 -12.29 -7.16 17.98
N HIS A 32 -13.09 -7.94 17.27
CA HIS A 32 -14.15 -8.76 17.85
C HIS A 32 -13.67 -10.21 18.00
N ASP A 33 -13.88 -10.75 19.20
CA ASP A 33 -13.51 -12.05 19.84
C ASP A 33 -13.59 -13.36 19.01
N ASP A 34 -13.32 -13.37 17.71
CA ASP A 34 -13.33 -14.59 16.90
C ASP A 34 -12.01 -15.38 17.03
N ALA A 35 -12.17 -16.68 17.26
CA ALA A 35 -11.16 -17.68 17.64
C ALA A 35 -10.07 -17.99 16.59
N GLY A 36 -9.84 -17.09 15.64
CA GLY A 36 -8.78 -17.18 14.62
C GLY A 36 -7.88 -15.95 14.53
N ALA A 37 -8.09 -14.93 15.37
CA ALA A 37 -7.23 -13.76 15.39
C ALA A 37 -5.79 -14.15 15.77
N LEU A 38 -4.82 -13.67 15.00
CA LEU A 38 -3.40 -13.74 15.40
C LEU A 38 -3.29 -13.18 16.82
N PRO A 39 -2.51 -13.83 17.72
CA PRO A 39 -2.33 -13.33 19.08
C PRO A 39 -1.91 -11.86 18.99
N ALA A 40 -2.52 -11.01 19.81
CA ALA A 40 -2.21 -9.58 19.86
C ALA A 40 -0.73 -9.41 20.24
N GLY A 41 0.13 -9.39 19.23
CA GLY A 41 1.56 -9.20 19.39
C GLY A 41 1.85 -7.77 19.82
N GLU A 42 2.99 -7.54 20.46
CA GLU A 42 3.41 -6.16 20.70
C GLU A 42 3.83 -5.50 19.37
N PRO A 43 3.67 -4.16 19.24
CA PRO A 43 4.29 -3.42 18.15
C PRO A 43 5.80 -3.72 18.10
N THR A 44 6.37 -3.77 16.90
CA THR A 44 7.80 -4.06 16.75
C THR A 44 8.61 -2.85 17.22
N GLU A 45 9.51 -3.05 18.17
CA GLU A 45 10.43 -2.03 18.64
C GLU A 45 11.54 -1.76 17.61
N CYS A 46 11.92 -0.48 17.47
CA CYS A 46 13.06 -0.06 16.66
C CYS A 46 14.37 -0.38 17.39
N LEU A 47 15.08 -1.41 16.93
CA LEU A 47 16.30 -1.91 17.57
C LEU A 47 17.43 -0.88 17.51
N ALA A 48 17.50 -0.10 16.42
CA ALA A 48 18.47 1.00 16.29
C ALA A 48 18.28 2.03 17.42
N ALA A 49 17.04 2.50 17.61
CA ALA A 49 16.73 3.51 18.62
C ALA A 49 16.94 2.98 20.05
N ALA A 50 16.73 1.67 20.27
CA ALA A 50 17.01 1.00 21.53
C ALA A 50 18.51 0.74 21.79
N GLY A 51 19.39 1.01 20.81
CA GLY A 51 20.82 0.73 20.95
C GLY A 51 21.16 -0.76 20.91
N LEU A 52 20.29 -1.58 20.31
CA LEU A 52 20.38 -3.05 20.33
C LEU A 52 20.92 -3.64 19.01
N LEU A 53 21.13 -2.83 17.98
CA LEU A 53 21.76 -3.29 16.76
C LEU A 53 23.23 -3.66 17.02
N ARG A 54 23.68 -4.74 16.40
CA ARG A 54 25.08 -5.17 16.48
C ARG A 54 25.88 -4.52 15.36
N ALA A 55 27.08 -4.05 15.69
CA ALA A 55 28.03 -3.60 14.69
C ALA A 55 28.35 -4.74 13.73
N GLU A 56 28.34 -4.44 12.44
CA GLU A 56 28.66 -5.39 11.36
C GLU A 56 30.03 -5.05 10.79
N ALA A 57 30.84 -6.08 10.51
CA ALA A 57 32.20 -5.88 10.01
C ALA A 57 32.22 -5.44 8.54
N SER A 58 31.21 -5.85 7.76
CA SER A 58 31.08 -5.54 6.34
C SER A 58 30.14 -4.35 6.11
N PRO A 59 30.41 -3.48 5.12
CA PRO A 59 29.49 -2.43 4.75
C PRO A 59 28.12 -3.00 4.34
N MET A 60 27.06 -2.37 4.82
CA MET A 60 25.67 -2.80 4.62
C MET A 60 24.93 -1.86 3.67
N ARG A 61 24.01 -2.42 2.89
CA ARG A 61 23.02 -1.66 2.13
C ARG A 61 21.67 -1.76 2.80
N ILE A 62 20.91 -0.67 2.85
CA ILE A 62 19.59 -0.62 3.50
C ILE A 62 18.51 -0.26 2.48
N LEU A 63 17.43 -1.04 2.48
CA LEU A 63 16.20 -0.74 1.77
C LEU A 63 15.15 -0.32 2.81
N PHE A 64 14.84 0.97 2.84
CA PHE A 64 13.70 1.49 3.57
C PHE A 64 12.43 1.26 2.74
N LEU A 65 11.49 0.50 3.27
CA LEU A 65 10.35 -0.03 2.51
C LEU A 65 9.02 0.35 3.16
N ASP A 66 8.21 1.12 2.45
CA ASP A 66 6.79 1.19 2.74
C ASP A 66 6.05 -0.04 2.18
N ILE A 67 4.91 -0.37 2.78
CA ILE A 67 4.04 -1.48 2.36
C ILE A 67 2.84 -0.95 1.58
N ASP A 68 2.19 0.08 2.09
CA ASP A 68 0.96 0.60 1.50
C ASP A 68 1.31 1.26 0.16
N GLY A 69 0.59 0.94 -0.92
CA GLY A 69 0.87 1.44 -2.27
C GLY A 69 2.18 0.99 -2.94
N VAL A 70 3.14 0.43 -2.20
CA VAL A 70 4.35 -0.22 -2.74
C VAL A 70 4.14 -1.73 -2.90
N LEU A 71 3.72 -2.43 -1.85
CA LEU A 71 3.44 -3.87 -1.88
C LEU A 71 1.95 -4.18 -1.86
N ALA A 72 1.17 -3.30 -1.27
CA ALA A 72 -0.29 -3.31 -1.24
C ALA A 72 -0.82 -2.17 -2.11
N PRO A 73 -0.77 -2.28 -3.46
CA PRO A 73 -1.37 -1.30 -4.34
C PRO A 73 -2.88 -1.19 -4.08
N ARG A 74 -3.55 -0.21 -4.70
CA ARG A 74 -4.98 0.16 -4.47
C ARG A 74 -6.02 -0.98 -4.61
N LEU A 75 -5.59 -2.19 -4.92
CA LEU A 75 -6.44 -3.31 -5.28
C LEU A 75 -7.38 -3.73 -4.15
N ASN A 76 -6.99 -3.69 -2.87
CA ASN A 76 -7.86 -3.86 -1.69
C ASN A 76 -7.07 -3.64 -0.37
N ALA A 77 -7.69 -3.08 0.66
CA ALA A 77 -7.08 -3.01 1.99
C ALA A 77 -6.74 -4.41 2.55
N GLY A 78 -5.53 -4.58 3.11
CA GLY A 78 -5.10 -5.84 3.71
C GLY A 78 -4.66 -6.92 2.72
N GLN A 79 -4.40 -6.56 1.47
CA GLN A 79 -3.87 -7.47 0.45
C GLN A 79 -2.49 -7.03 -0.04
N ILE A 80 -1.56 -7.97 -0.14
CA ILE A 80 -0.21 -7.74 -0.66
C ILE A 80 -0.05 -8.47 -1.99
N VAL A 81 0.37 -7.76 -3.04
CA VAL A 81 0.59 -8.36 -4.37
C VAL A 81 1.89 -9.17 -4.36
N ARG A 82 1.80 -10.42 -4.80
CA ARG A 82 2.92 -11.37 -4.80
C ARG A 82 4.14 -10.84 -5.54
N GLN A 83 3.94 -10.34 -6.76
CA GLN A 83 5.05 -9.86 -7.59
C GLN A 83 5.78 -8.66 -6.99
N CYS A 84 5.09 -7.78 -6.25
CA CYS A 84 5.77 -6.68 -5.56
C CYS A 84 6.71 -7.22 -4.47
N VAL A 85 6.30 -8.29 -3.78
CA VAL A 85 7.15 -8.97 -2.78
C VAL A 85 8.31 -9.70 -3.47
N ASP A 86 8.04 -10.44 -4.55
CA ASP A 86 9.07 -11.11 -5.36
C ASP A 86 10.11 -10.09 -5.85
N GLY A 87 9.66 -8.91 -6.29
CA GLY A 87 10.49 -7.80 -6.72
C GLY A 87 11.38 -7.24 -5.60
N VAL A 88 10.85 -7.05 -4.40
CA VAL A 88 11.66 -6.67 -3.22
C VAL A 88 12.69 -7.74 -2.88
N VAL A 89 12.30 -9.01 -2.91
CA VAL A 89 13.21 -10.14 -2.63
C VAL A 89 14.34 -10.18 -3.65
N ALA A 90 14.03 -10.07 -4.94
CA ALA A 90 15.04 -10.01 -6.00
C ALA A 90 15.95 -8.79 -5.87
N LEU A 91 15.39 -7.62 -5.55
CA LEU A 91 16.17 -6.40 -5.28
C LEU A 91 17.14 -6.60 -4.12
N CYS A 92 16.69 -7.17 -3.00
CA CYS A 92 17.54 -7.44 -1.84
C CYS A 92 18.61 -8.51 -2.13
N GLN A 93 18.27 -9.58 -2.85
CA GLN A 93 19.23 -10.61 -3.25
C GLN A 93 20.31 -10.05 -4.18
N ALA A 94 19.91 -9.24 -5.16
CA ALA A 94 20.81 -8.63 -6.13
C ALA A 94 21.73 -7.56 -5.52
N SER A 95 21.26 -6.84 -4.50
CA SER A 95 22.01 -5.76 -3.86
C SER A 95 22.68 -6.12 -2.54
N GLY A 96 22.32 -7.26 -1.94
CA GLY A 96 22.65 -7.58 -0.56
C GLY A 96 21.99 -6.65 0.47
N ALA A 97 20.99 -5.85 0.06
CA ALA A 97 20.33 -4.91 0.96
C ALA A 97 19.45 -5.62 2.00
N ARG A 98 19.39 -5.04 3.20
CA ARG A 98 18.49 -5.44 4.29
C ARG A 98 17.28 -4.53 4.36
N ILE A 99 16.12 -5.10 4.69
CA ILE A 99 14.85 -4.36 4.73
C ILE A 99 14.69 -3.69 6.09
N VAL A 100 14.45 -2.38 6.09
CA VAL A 100 13.97 -1.63 7.25
C VAL A 100 12.57 -1.10 6.94
N LEU A 101 11.57 -1.44 7.75
CA LEU A 101 10.20 -1.02 7.46
C LEU A 101 9.98 0.46 7.78
N THR A 102 9.48 1.18 6.79
CA THR A 102 9.08 2.59 6.85
C THR A 102 7.58 2.77 6.75
N THR A 103 6.81 1.78 7.16
CA THR A 103 5.35 1.78 7.01
C THR A 103 4.64 1.97 8.36
N ALA A 104 3.43 2.53 8.35
CA ALA A 104 2.56 2.57 9.53
C ALA A 104 2.25 1.16 10.07
N TRP A 105 2.36 0.12 9.23
CA TRP A 105 2.16 -1.26 9.66
C TRP A 105 3.07 -1.68 10.82
N ARG A 106 4.28 -1.12 10.94
CA ARG A 106 5.19 -1.46 12.06
C ARG A 106 4.62 -1.11 13.44
N LEU A 107 3.66 -0.17 13.48
CA LEU A 107 2.98 0.29 14.69
C LEU A 107 1.80 -0.60 15.07
N LEU A 108 1.37 -1.48 14.17
CA LEU A 108 0.24 -2.36 14.36
C LEU A 108 0.72 -3.73 14.88
N PRO A 109 0.23 -4.18 16.04
CA PRO A 109 0.40 -5.54 16.56
C PRO A 109 0.39 -6.63 15.49
N GLY A 110 1.45 -7.42 15.43
CA GLY A 110 1.54 -8.61 14.57
C GLY A 110 1.74 -8.36 13.07
N LYS A 111 1.63 -7.14 12.55
CA LYS A 111 1.79 -6.88 11.10
C LYS A 111 3.21 -7.12 10.60
N THR A 112 4.22 -6.68 11.35
CA THR A 112 5.63 -6.97 11.01
C THR A 112 5.87 -8.47 11.01
N GLU A 113 5.30 -9.21 11.96
CA GLU A 113 5.48 -10.66 12.05
C GLU A 113 4.73 -11.41 10.95
N MET A 114 3.55 -10.92 10.56
CA MET A 114 2.84 -11.40 9.38
C MET A 114 3.70 -11.20 8.12
N PHE A 115 4.30 -10.02 7.95
CA PHE A 115 5.18 -9.75 6.81
C PHE A 115 6.46 -10.61 6.84
N ASN A 116 7.06 -10.82 8.00
CA ASN A 116 8.17 -11.76 8.17
C ASN A 116 7.78 -13.20 7.83
N THR A 117 6.58 -13.63 8.22
CA THR A 117 6.04 -14.95 7.89
C THR A 117 5.84 -15.09 6.39
N LEU A 118 5.29 -14.07 5.74
CA LEU A 118 5.16 -14.00 4.28
C LEU A 118 6.53 -14.18 3.61
N LEU A 119 7.54 -13.39 3.99
CA LEU A 119 8.90 -13.45 3.44
C LEU A 119 9.55 -14.84 3.61
N ARG A 120 9.46 -15.42 4.82
CA ARG A 120 10.08 -16.72 5.10
C ARG A 120 9.34 -17.87 4.43
N ARG A 121 8.01 -17.93 4.59
CA ARG A 121 7.19 -19.08 4.19
C ARG A 121 7.02 -19.18 2.70
N HIS A 122 6.82 -18.05 2.02
CA HIS A 122 6.49 -18.05 0.59
C HIS A 122 7.66 -17.67 -0.31
N HIS A 123 8.67 -16.96 0.22
CA HIS A 123 9.78 -16.44 -0.58
C HIS A 123 11.15 -16.98 -0.16
N GLY A 124 11.23 -17.76 0.94
CA GLY A 124 12.50 -18.26 1.47
C GLY A 124 13.48 -17.14 1.85
N PHE A 125 12.96 -15.94 2.12
CA PHE A 125 13.76 -14.75 2.42
C PHE A 125 13.85 -14.51 3.93
N GLY A 126 14.91 -13.82 4.36
CA GLY A 126 15.10 -13.47 5.77
C GLY A 126 14.02 -12.51 6.30
N PRO A 127 13.86 -12.38 7.62
CA PRO A 127 12.96 -11.39 8.18
C PRO A 127 13.43 -9.97 7.87
N VAL A 128 12.53 -9.01 8.07
CA VAL A 128 12.84 -7.59 8.22
C VAL A 128 13.98 -7.42 9.22
N TYR A 129 14.94 -6.57 8.88
CA TYR A 129 16.12 -6.32 9.70
C TYR A 129 15.81 -5.44 10.90
N ASP A 130 15.05 -4.36 10.67
CA ASP A 130 14.60 -3.44 11.71
C ASP A 130 13.37 -2.65 11.23
N VAL A 131 12.85 -1.76 12.07
CA VAL A 131 11.77 -0.83 11.76
C VAL A 131 12.19 0.60 12.13
N THR A 132 11.67 1.63 11.45
CA THR A 132 11.96 3.01 11.87
C THR A 132 11.25 3.36 13.19
N PRO A 133 11.78 4.27 14.03
CA PRO A 133 11.11 4.69 15.25
C PRO A 133 9.73 5.33 14.96
N ASP A 134 8.89 5.46 15.98
CA ASP A 134 7.63 6.23 15.93
C ASP A 134 7.89 7.63 16.46
N LEU A 135 7.75 8.65 15.60
CA LEU A 135 8.02 10.05 15.94
C LEU A 135 6.80 10.94 15.80
N ARG A 136 5.58 10.38 15.81
CA ARG A 136 4.33 11.16 15.64
C ARG A 136 4.16 12.30 16.65
N ASP A 137 4.71 12.13 17.86
CA ASP A 137 4.65 13.11 18.95
C ASP A 137 5.91 13.97 19.09
N SER A 138 6.92 13.78 18.22
CA SER A 138 8.16 14.56 18.27
C SER A 138 7.99 15.93 17.65
N VAL A 139 8.53 16.96 18.31
CA VAL A 139 8.52 18.37 17.86
C VAL A 139 9.83 18.74 17.14
N GLU A 140 10.80 17.82 17.08
CA GLU A 140 12.11 18.09 16.51
C GLU A 140 12.03 18.36 14.99
N GLN A 141 12.75 19.39 14.53
CA GLN A 141 12.88 19.70 13.11
C GLN A 141 13.77 18.65 12.43
N SER A 142 13.29 18.11 11.31
CA SER A 142 13.96 17.05 10.58
C SER A 142 15.17 17.55 9.79
N SER A 143 16.28 16.81 9.85
CA SER A 143 17.29 16.84 8.80
C SER A 143 16.67 16.40 7.47
N LYS A 144 17.15 16.96 6.35
CA LYS A 144 16.66 16.58 5.02
C LYS A 144 17.37 15.32 4.54
N LEU A 145 16.61 14.35 4.05
CA LEU A 145 17.16 13.24 3.27
C LEU A 145 17.50 13.71 1.85
N GLU A 146 18.50 13.07 1.24
CA GLU A 146 18.89 13.37 -0.13
C GLU A 146 17.81 12.86 -1.10
N ALA A 147 17.28 13.72 -1.97
CA ALA A 147 16.27 13.33 -2.96
C ALA A 147 16.77 12.21 -3.91
N SER A 148 18.08 12.12 -4.12
CA SER A 148 18.73 11.04 -4.88
C SER A 148 18.59 9.66 -4.25
N ARG A 149 18.19 9.57 -2.98
CA ARG A 149 18.03 8.31 -2.24
C ARG A 149 16.58 7.84 -2.19
N PHE A 150 15.66 8.54 -2.84
CA PHE A 150 14.24 8.15 -2.93
C PHE A 150 13.88 7.57 -4.29
N VAL A 151 12.97 6.61 -4.25
CA VAL A 151 12.29 6.03 -5.39
C VAL A 151 10.81 6.06 -5.10
N GLN A 152 10.09 6.93 -5.81
CA GLN A 152 8.65 7.05 -5.68
C GLN A 152 7.94 5.95 -6.49
N VAL A 153 6.94 5.31 -5.88
CA VAL A 153 5.99 4.44 -6.57
C VAL A 153 4.79 5.30 -7.00
N PRO A 154 4.61 5.55 -8.32
CA PRO A 154 3.60 6.48 -8.79
C PRO A 154 2.20 5.96 -8.49
N GLU A 155 1.34 6.85 -8.02
CA GLU A 155 -0.10 6.62 -7.85
C GLU A 155 -0.46 5.39 -7.00
N ARG A 156 0.44 4.90 -6.14
CA ARG A 156 0.22 3.67 -5.34
C ARG A 156 -0.01 2.44 -6.24
N SER A 157 0.65 2.42 -7.40
CA SER A 157 0.52 1.37 -8.42
C SER A 157 1.20 0.05 -8.06
N GLY A 158 1.95 0.02 -6.95
CA GLY A 158 2.77 -1.10 -6.57
C GLY A 158 4.17 -1.01 -7.19
N LEU A 159 5.11 -1.77 -6.61
CA LEU A 159 6.46 -1.88 -7.12
C LEU A 159 6.44 -2.44 -8.55
N THR A 160 7.16 -1.81 -9.46
CA THR A 160 7.29 -2.20 -10.86
C THR A 160 8.76 -2.51 -11.20
N ALA A 161 9.01 -3.06 -12.37
CA ALA A 161 10.37 -3.26 -12.86
C ALA A 161 11.17 -1.95 -12.90
N GLU A 162 10.55 -0.85 -13.33
CA GLU A 162 11.21 0.44 -13.45
C GLU A 162 11.63 0.99 -12.06
N THR A 163 10.72 0.99 -11.10
CA THR A 163 11.02 1.48 -9.74
C THR A 163 12.03 0.58 -9.04
N ALA A 164 11.93 -0.75 -9.19
CA ALA A 164 12.90 -1.69 -8.64
C ALA A 164 14.31 -1.51 -9.24
N LEU A 165 14.42 -1.30 -10.56
CA LEU A 165 15.71 -1.05 -11.22
C LEU A 165 16.31 0.30 -10.81
N LEU A 166 15.49 1.33 -10.66
CA LEU A 166 15.94 2.62 -10.15
C LEU A 166 16.49 2.46 -8.72
N ALA A 167 15.80 1.71 -7.86
CA ALA A 167 16.25 1.43 -6.51
C ALA A 167 17.58 0.66 -6.49
N LEU A 168 17.73 -0.35 -7.35
CA LEU A 168 18.97 -1.10 -7.53
C LEU A 168 20.14 -0.19 -7.90
N HIS A 169 19.90 0.75 -8.83
CA HIS A 169 20.89 1.76 -9.21
C HIS A 169 21.23 2.71 -8.05
N ARG A 170 20.23 3.16 -7.25
CA ARG A 170 20.48 4.02 -6.06
C ARG A 170 21.27 3.31 -4.96
N LEU A 171 21.24 1.98 -4.93
CA LEU A 171 22.04 1.13 -4.06
C LEU A 171 23.47 0.88 -4.61
N GLY A 172 23.85 1.52 -5.73
CA GLY A 172 25.18 1.42 -6.32
C GLY A 172 25.45 0.09 -7.04
N VAL A 173 24.40 -0.65 -7.41
CA VAL A 173 24.53 -1.93 -8.12
C VAL A 173 24.32 -1.71 -9.61
N HIS A 174 25.37 -1.96 -10.39
CA HIS A 174 25.40 -1.73 -11.84
C HIS A 174 25.59 -2.99 -12.67
N GLU A 175 25.59 -4.17 -12.04
CA GLU A 175 25.79 -5.44 -12.72
C GLU A 175 24.58 -5.78 -13.61
N GLU A 176 24.83 -6.11 -14.88
CA GLU A 176 23.77 -6.44 -15.84
C GLU A 176 22.98 -7.69 -15.42
N GLY A 177 23.65 -8.65 -14.76
CA GLY A 177 23.02 -9.84 -14.19
C GLY A 177 21.99 -9.51 -13.11
N ALA A 178 22.31 -8.55 -12.23
CA ALA A 178 21.41 -8.07 -11.18
C ALA A 178 20.15 -7.41 -11.78
N ALA A 179 20.32 -6.54 -12.76
CA ALA A 179 19.20 -5.91 -13.46
C ALA A 179 18.32 -6.93 -14.19
N SER A 180 18.92 -7.94 -14.81
CA SER A 180 18.18 -9.01 -15.51
C SER A 180 17.38 -9.87 -14.54
N ALA A 181 17.95 -10.22 -13.38
CA ALA A 181 17.26 -10.98 -12.34
C ALA A 181 16.05 -10.20 -11.79
N VAL A 182 16.20 -8.89 -11.52
CA VAL A 182 15.08 -8.04 -11.09
C VAL A 182 14.02 -7.93 -12.20
N LYS A 183 14.38 -7.72 -13.46
CA LYS A 183 13.39 -7.65 -14.55
C LYS A 183 12.57 -8.93 -14.69
N ALA A 184 13.21 -10.09 -14.52
CA ALA A 184 12.57 -11.39 -14.68
C ALA A 184 11.40 -11.59 -13.69
N THR A 185 11.42 -10.99 -12.50
CA THR A 185 10.30 -11.09 -11.55
C THR A 185 9.04 -10.36 -12.04
N PHE A 186 9.21 -9.37 -12.91
CA PHE A 186 8.12 -8.54 -13.45
C PHE A 186 7.63 -8.98 -14.83
N CYS A 187 8.03 -10.17 -15.31
CA CYS A 187 7.63 -10.68 -16.62
C CYS A 187 6.30 -11.46 -16.62
N ASP A 188 5.75 -11.77 -15.44
CA ASP A 188 4.47 -12.47 -15.32
C ASP A 188 3.30 -11.52 -15.67
N PRO A 189 2.47 -11.80 -16.70
CA PRO A 189 1.34 -10.96 -17.06
C PRO A 189 0.15 -11.08 -16.09
N ASP A 190 0.07 -12.15 -15.28
CA ASP A 190 -1.03 -12.44 -14.35
C ASP A 190 -0.71 -12.00 -12.91
N TYR A 191 0.33 -11.18 -12.75
CA TYR A 191 0.97 -10.90 -11.47
C TYR A 191 0.07 -10.26 -10.42
N ASP A 192 -0.87 -9.43 -10.84
CA ASP A 192 -1.79 -8.72 -9.96
C ASP A 192 -2.94 -9.62 -9.48
N LEU A 193 -3.08 -10.81 -10.05
CA LEU A 193 -4.07 -11.79 -9.63
C LEU A 193 -3.63 -12.57 -8.38
N HIS A 194 -2.35 -12.56 -8.04
CA HIS A 194 -1.82 -13.30 -6.89
C HIS A 194 -1.64 -12.37 -5.69
N VAL A 195 -2.57 -12.44 -4.74
CA VAL A 195 -2.55 -11.59 -3.55
C VAL A 195 -2.50 -12.43 -2.27
N TYR A 196 -1.67 -11.99 -1.34
CA TYR A 196 -1.64 -12.51 0.01
C TYR A 196 -2.74 -11.82 0.81
N SER A 197 -3.62 -12.61 1.41
CA SER A 197 -4.65 -12.10 2.32
C SER A 197 -4.10 -12.04 3.73
N GLU A 198 -4.15 -10.86 4.35
CA GLU A 198 -3.86 -10.70 5.78
C GLU A 198 -4.70 -11.64 6.66
N VAL A 199 -6.00 -11.78 6.34
CA VAL A 199 -6.94 -12.57 7.14
C VAL A 199 -6.62 -14.06 7.04
N MET A 200 -6.37 -14.55 5.82
CA MET A 200 -6.14 -15.97 5.59
C MET A 200 -4.68 -16.37 5.79
N CYS A 201 -3.76 -15.41 5.86
CA CYS A 201 -2.31 -15.62 5.89
C CYS A 201 -1.81 -16.58 4.79
N GLU A 202 -2.41 -16.49 3.61
CA GLU A 202 -2.13 -17.35 2.45
C GLU A 202 -2.21 -16.53 1.16
N TYR A 203 -1.45 -16.95 0.15
CA TYR A 203 -1.64 -16.47 -1.22
C TYR A 203 -2.87 -17.13 -1.82
N SER A 204 -3.71 -16.32 -2.45
CA SER A 204 -4.83 -16.79 -3.26
C SER A 204 -4.81 -16.10 -4.61
N ARG A 205 -5.28 -16.80 -5.64
CA ARG A 205 -5.56 -16.17 -6.92
C ARG A 205 -6.90 -15.46 -6.77
N GLN A 206 -6.88 -14.14 -6.72
CA GLN A 206 -8.11 -13.37 -6.81
C GLN A 206 -8.55 -13.28 -8.27
N ALA A 207 -9.77 -13.74 -8.53
CA ALA A 207 -10.49 -13.37 -9.73
C ALA A 207 -10.92 -11.90 -9.55
N PHE A 208 -9.99 -10.97 -9.74
CA PHE A 208 -10.35 -9.56 -9.82
C PHE A 208 -11.31 -9.41 -11.00
N SER A 209 -12.48 -8.84 -10.74
CA SER A 209 -13.27 -8.26 -11.83
C SER A 209 -12.41 -7.14 -12.42
N PRO A 210 -12.14 -7.10 -13.75
CA PRO A 210 -11.40 -6.02 -14.38
C PRO A 210 -11.89 -4.61 -14.02
N ARG A 211 -13.15 -4.48 -13.57
CA ARG A 211 -13.73 -3.22 -13.07
C ARG A 211 -13.05 -2.67 -11.81
N SER A 212 -12.35 -3.47 -11.01
CA SER A 212 -11.60 -2.96 -9.85
C SER A 212 -10.32 -2.22 -10.25
N ARG A 213 -9.80 -2.43 -11.46
CA ARG A 213 -8.65 -1.66 -12.00
C ARG A 213 -9.02 -0.21 -12.32
N GLU A 214 -10.31 0.07 -12.53
CA GLU A 214 -10.83 1.42 -12.83
C GLU A 214 -11.53 2.06 -11.62
N GLY A 215 -11.56 1.38 -10.47
CA GLY A 215 -12.24 1.83 -9.26
C GLY A 215 -11.64 3.12 -8.70
N GLY A 216 -12.18 4.26 -9.15
CA GLY A 216 -11.83 5.60 -8.68
C GLY A 216 -12.26 5.93 -7.25
N ASP A 217 -12.79 4.96 -6.51
CA ASP A 217 -13.45 5.19 -5.21
C ASP A 217 -12.48 5.29 -4.02
N TRP A 218 -11.19 4.98 -4.21
CA TRP A 218 -10.15 5.25 -3.21
C TRP A 218 -9.46 6.58 -3.49
N SER A 219 -10.22 7.68 -3.41
CA SER A 219 -9.62 9.00 -3.29
C SER A 219 -9.00 9.12 -1.90
N HIS A 220 -7.78 8.62 -1.74
CA HIS A 220 -7.01 8.92 -0.54
C HIS A 220 -6.73 10.42 -0.52
N ASP A 221 -7.02 11.05 0.61
CA ASP A 221 -6.52 12.39 0.84
C ASP A 221 -4.99 12.34 0.68
N PRO A 222 -4.39 13.30 -0.04
CA PRO A 222 -2.95 13.36 -0.18
C PRO A 222 -2.33 13.32 1.21
N CYS A 223 -1.25 12.54 1.36
CA CYS A 223 -0.47 12.50 2.58
C CYS A 223 -0.23 13.92 3.10
N SER A 224 -0.57 14.16 4.37
CA SER A 224 -0.31 15.47 4.96
C SER A 224 1.18 15.76 4.95
N SER A 225 1.59 17.01 4.67
CA SER A 225 2.99 17.40 4.70
C SER A 225 3.66 17.10 6.05
N LYS A 226 2.89 17.12 7.14
CA LYS A 226 3.34 16.71 8.48
C LYS A 226 3.71 15.23 8.52
N PHE A 227 2.86 14.35 7.98
CA PHE A 227 3.12 12.91 7.95
C PHE A 227 4.38 12.59 7.14
N ALA A 228 4.50 13.14 5.92
CA ALA A 228 5.69 12.98 5.09
C ALA A 228 6.97 13.44 5.82
N GLN A 229 6.92 14.60 6.50
CA GLN A 229 8.04 15.10 7.30
C GLN A 229 8.39 14.17 8.46
N THR A 230 7.38 13.64 9.18
CA THR A 230 7.60 12.66 10.24
C THR A 230 8.27 11.40 9.69
N ARG A 231 7.81 10.85 8.56
CA ARG A 231 8.41 9.66 7.93
C ARG A 231 9.87 9.87 7.53
N VAL A 232 10.18 11.03 6.94
CA VAL A 232 11.58 11.43 6.62
C VAL A 232 12.42 11.50 7.89
N HIS A 233 11.88 12.10 8.95
CA HIS A 233 12.56 12.19 10.25
C HIS A 233 12.83 10.81 10.85
N GLU A 234 11.86 9.90 10.79
CA GLU A 234 12.01 8.54 11.32
C GLU A 234 13.15 7.78 10.63
N VAL A 235 13.30 7.93 9.31
CA VAL A 235 14.43 7.35 8.56
C VAL A 235 15.77 7.96 8.99
N VAL A 236 15.85 9.29 9.11
CA VAL A 236 17.07 9.98 9.59
C VAL A 236 17.47 9.48 10.98
N LYS A 237 16.52 9.43 11.92
CA LYS A 237 16.79 8.99 13.30
C LYS A 237 17.23 7.53 13.34
N TRP A 238 16.66 6.69 12.49
CA TRP A 238 17.12 5.31 12.36
C TRP A 238 18.57 5.26 11.87
N LEU A 239 18.94 6.03 10.83
CA LEU A 239 20.31 6.09 10.31
C LEU A 239 21.31 6.60 11.38
N GLU A 240 20.96 7.65 12.10
CA GLU A 240 21.77 8.21 13.20
C GLU A 240 21.97 7.18 14.32
N ALA A 241 20.90 6.52 14.75
CA ALA A 241 20.95 5.52 15.81
C ALA A 241 21.71 4.25 15.38
N ALA A 242 21.55 3.80 14.14
CA ALA A 242 22.31 2.70 13.56
C ALA A 242 23.81 3.02 13.50
N ALA A 243 24.18 4.23 13.07
CA ALA A 243 25.57 4.68 13.08
C ALA A 243 26.14 4.73 14.51
N ALA A 244 25.35 5.18 15.50
CA ALA A 244 25.74 5.17 16.91
C ALA A 244 25.93 3.75 17.47
N CYS A 245 25.22 2.76 16.93
CA CYS A 245 25.45 1.34 17.22
C CYS A 245 26.68 0.74 16.50
N GLY A 246 27.41 1.55 15.72
CA GLY A 246 28.59 1.13 14.97
C GLY A 246 28.29 0.43 13.65
N LEU A 247 27.09 0.57 13.09
CA LEU A 247 26.79 0.01 11.77
C LEU A 247 27.50 0.82 10.68
N ASN A 248 28.15 0.10 9.76
CA ASN A 248 28.75 0.66 8.57
C ASN A 248 27.76 0.56 7.40
N ILE A 249 26.95 1.59 7.18
CA ILE A 249 26.00 1.65 6.06
C ILE A 249 26.71 2.27 4.84
N SER A 250 26.93 1.49 3.79
CA SER A 250 27.54 2.00 2.54
C SER A 250 26.55 2.78 1.69
N ASP A 251 25.32 2.28 1.57
CA ASP A 251 24.27 2.87 0.74
C ASP A 251 22.89 2.58 1.32
N TYR A 252 21.92 3.43 0.96
CA TYR A 252 20.52 3.17 1.25
C TYR A 252 19.61 3.70 0.14
N VAL A 253 18.39 3.20 0.11
CA VAL A 253 17.31 3.73 -0.72
C VAL A 253 15.99 3.66 0.05
N VAL A 254 15.12 4.64 -0.17
CA VAL A 254 13.74 4.67 0.33
C VAL A 254 12.80 4.42 -0.84
N ILE A 255 11.99 3.38 -0.76
CA ILE A 255 10.89 3.10 -1.69
C ILE A 255 9.59 3.38 -0.97
N ASP A 256 8.82 4.33 -1.52
CA ASP A 256 7.61 4.86 -0.89
C ASP A 256 6.61 5.28 -1.98
N ASP A 257 5.32 5.17 -1.72
CA ASP A 257 4.26 5.62 -2.65
C ASP A 257 3.83 7.07 -2.38
N GLU A 258 4.17 7.62 -1.22
CA GLU A 258 3.91 9.00 -0.84
C GLU A 258 5.00 9.93 -1.37
N ASP A 259 4.63 11.19 -1.62
CA ASP A 259 5.62 12.23 -1.86
C ASP A 259 6.31 12.62 -0.53
N LEU A 260 7.19 11.76 -0.02
CA LEU A 260 8.07 12.12 1.10
C LEU A 260 8.94 13.36 0.79
N LEU A 261 9.08 13.69 -0.49
CA LEU A 261 9.80 14.86 -1.00
C LEU A 261 8.94 16.13 -1.15
N GLN A 262 7.68 16.16 -0.67
CA GLN A 262 6.82 17.36 -0.74
C GLN A 262 7.33 18.59 0.03
N THR A 263 8.58 18.59 0.52
CA THR A 263 9.21 19.72 1.18
C THR A 263 9.44 20.90 0.21
N GLY A 264 8.45 21.78 0.09
CA GLY A 264 8.66 23.13 -0.45
C GLY A 264 7.89 23.49 -1.71
N MET A 265 7.15 22.57 -2.33
CA MET A 265 6.14 22.99 -3.29
C MET A 265 4.92 23.45 -2.49
N ALA A 266 4.59 24.74 -2.58
CA ALA A 266 3.30 25.24 -2.10
C ALA A 266 2.21 24.29 -2.64
N PRO A 267 1.25 23.83 -1.81
CA PRO A 267 0.28 22.83 -2.21
C PRO A 267 -0.33 23.30 -3.53
N SER A 268 0.05 22.65 -4.63
CA SER A 268 -0.57 22.93 -5.91
C SER A 268 -2.03 22.60 -5.68
N LYS A 269 -2.91 23.60 -5.81
CA LYS A 269 -4.36 23.42 -5.61
C LYS A 269 -4.73 22.07 -6.19
N PRO A 270 -5.36 21.16 -5.41
CA PRO A 270 -5.65 19.83 -5.88
C PRO A 270 -6.27 19.97 -7.26
N VAL A 271 -5.60 19.42 -8.28
CA VAL A 271 -6.14 19.40 -9.63
C VAL A 271 -7.32 18.47 -9.53
N ARG A 272 -8.47 19.00 -9.10
CA ARG A 272 -9.76 18.36 -9.32
C ARG A 272 -9.78 18.17 -10.83
N ARG A 273 -9.58 16.93 -11.28
CA ARG A 273 -10.05 16.51 -12.59
C ARG A 273 -11.56 16.61 -12.50
N SER A 274 -12.08 17.84 -12.60
CA SER A 274 -13.48 18.07 -12.91
C SER A 274 -13.67 17.32 -14.21
N ILE A 275 -14.35 16.18 -14.16
CA ILE A 275 -14.87 15.55 -15.36
C ILE A 275 -15.77 16.63 -15.96
N ASN A 276 -15.25 17.34 -16.95
CA ASN A 276 -15.98 18.44 -17.56
C ASN A 276 -17.10 17.80 -18.38
N MET A 277 -18.28 17.65 -17.78
CA MET A 277 -19.44 17.04 -18.42
C MET A 277 -19.90 17.81 -19.67
N GLU A 278 -19.38 19.02 -19.90
CA GLU A 278 -19.63 19.81 -21.10
C GLU A 278 -18.81 19.33 -22.32
N ARG A 279 -17.78 18.49 -22.13
CA ARG A 279 -17.00 17.89 -23.23
C ARG A 279 -17.38 16.44 -23.53
N MET A 280 -18.50 15.94 -23.02
CA MET A 280 -19.04 14.68 -23.52
C MET A 280 -19.63 14.88 -24.92
N PRO A 281 -19.33 14.00 -25.89
CA PRO A 281 -19.95 14.06 -27.19
C PRO A 281 -21.49 13.98 -27.05
N PRO A 282 -22.28 14.64 -27.91
CA PRO A 282 -23.73 14.77 -27.77
C PRO A 282 -24.54 13.46 -27.65
N GLY A 283 -23.92 12.28 -27.78
CA GLY A 283 -24.57 10.97 -27.61
C GLY A 283 -24.41 10.30 -26.23
N ALA A 284 -23.46 10.73 -25.39
CA ALA A 284 -23.17 10.03 -24.13
C ALA A 284 -24.19 10.30 -23.01
N LYS A 285 -24.92 11.44 -23.07
CA LYS A 285 -25.97 11.77 -22.11
C LYS A 285 -27.24 10.91 -22.25
N ALA A 286 -27.49 10.34 -23.44
CA ALA A 286 -28.70 9.57 -23.73
C ALA A 286 -28.64 8.10 -23.24
N MET A 287 -27.44 7.53 -23.06
CA MET A 287 -27.28 6.16 -22.56
C MET A 287 -27.44 6.03 -21.03
N LEU A 288 -27.38 7.14 -20.29
CA LEU A 288 -27.53 7.13 -18.82
C LEU A 288 -28.97 7.37 -18.34
N SER A 289 -29.90 7.70 -19.24
CA SER A 289 -31.31 7.96 -18.90
C SER A 289 -32.29 6.89 -19.42
N SER A 290 -31.80 5.75 -19.92
CA SER A 290 -32.65 4.66 -20.42
C SER A 290 -32.09 3.28 -20.07
N SER A 291 -32.00 2.97 -18.78
CA SER A 291 -31.93 1.58 -18.32
C SER A 291 -33.30 1.14 -17.78
N SER A 292 -34.24 0.87 -18.68
CA SER A 292 -35.27 -0.11 -18.40
C SER A 292 -34.66 -1.48 -18.70
N CYS A 293 -34.36 -2.26 -17.68
CA CYS A 293 -34.00 -3.66 -17.83
C CYS A 293 -35.19 -4.40 -18.47
N PRO A 294 -35.01 -5.13 -19.57
CA PRO A 294 -35.95 -6.18 -19.91
C PRO A 294 -35.75 -7.35 -18.93
N ASP A 295 -36.86 -7.93 -18.49
CA ASP A 295 -36.91 -9.20 -17.77
C ASP A 295 -36.35 -10.30 -18.69
N ASP A 296 -35.11 -10.73 -18.44
CA ASP A 296 -34.53 -11.92 -19.07
C ASP A 296 -35.02 -13.16 -18.30
N ASP A 297 -36.18 -13.63 -18.75
CA ASP A 297 -36.80 -14.89 -18.39
C ASP A 297 -36.53 -15.88 -19.54
N GLU A 298 -35.29 -16.37 -19.71
CA GLU A 298 -35.01 -17.53 -20.57
C GLU A 298 -33.92 -18.45 -19.99
N GLY A 299 -34.28 -19.73 -19.92
CA GLY A 299 -33.58 -20.77 -19.18
C GLY A 299 -32.35 -21.34 -19.87
N TRP A 300 -31.34 -21.59 -19.06
CA TRP A 300 -30.21 -22.46 -19.41
C TRP A 300 -30.54 -23.89 -19.00
N MET A 301 -30.98 -24.70 -19.96
CA MET A 301 -30.91 -26.16 -19.87
C MET A 301 -29.44 -26.59 -19.90
N PHE A 302 -28.98 -27.23 -18.83
CA PHE A 302 -27.80 -28.08 -18.87
C PHE A 302 -28.16 -29.41 -19.55
N ALA A 303 -27.39 -29.78 -20.57
CA ALA A 303 -27.29 -31.14 -21.05
C ALA A 303 -25.86 -31.64 -20.79
N PHE A 304 -25.83 -32.86 -20.23
CA PHE A 304 -24.74 -33.75 -19.84
C PHE A 304 -23.33 -33.53 -20.41
#